data_AF-A0A257NUT6-F1
#
_entry.id   AF-A0A257NUT6-F1
#
_cell.length_a   1.000
_cell.length_b   1.000
_cell.length_c   1.000
_cell.angle_alpha   90.00
_cell.angle_beta   90.00
_cell.angle_gamma   90.00
#
_symmetry.space_group_name_H-M   'P 1'
#
loop_
_entity.id
_entity.type
_entity.pdbx_description
1 polymer ?
#
loop_
_entity_poly.entity_id
_entity_poly.type
_entity_poly.pdbx_seq_one_letter_code
_entity_poly.pdbx_strand_id
1 'polypeptide(L)'
;MDSQPQSPPDLFEREKTVLERAMRVHGDPSPAVVHFALAELIAEYERVIRDMRRVISHSDRTELELNIANQRLRELTEALTFQNRHDGLTRLLNRNTLIFETERLLKQAPVALILLDIDHFKQVNDRYGHPTGDKVLTGLATALKHLVKTPSFCGRLGGEEFAAVIPTEHIRE
;
A
#
# COMPACT_ATOMS: atom_id res chain seq x y z
N MET A 1 -36.62 25.54 31.64
CA MET A 1 -36.95 24.16 32.03
C MET A 1 -36.06 23.26 31.19
N ASP A 2 -34.90 22.91 31.75
CA ASP A 2 -33.90 22.06 31.09
C ASP A 2 -34.41 20.61 31.02
N SER A 3 -34.40 20.05 29.82
CA SER A 3 -34.67 18.64 29.57
C SER A 3 -33.32 17.91 29.63
N GLN A 4 -33.06 17.19 30.71
CA GLN A 4 -31.88 16.35 30.82
C GLN A 4 -31.93 15.21 29.79
N PRO A 5 -30.81 14.86 29.14
CA PRO A 5 -30.75 13.74 28.22
C PRO A 5 -30.87 12.42 29.00
N GLN A 6 -31.85 11.59 28.62
CA GLN A 6 -31.98 10.23 29.13
C GLN A 6 -30.72 9.43 28.75
N SER A 7 -30.01 8.89 29.74
CA SER A 7 -28.89 7.97 29.52
C SER A 7 -29.38 6.78 28.67
N PRO A 8 -28.57 6.32 27.70
CA PRO A 8 -28.94 5.16 26.90
C PRO A 8 -29.16 3.94 27.82
N PRO A 9 -30.17 3.09 27.54
CA PRO A 9 -30.42 1.90 28.34
C PRO A 9 -29.16 1.03 28.37
N ASP A 10 -28.71 0.68 29.58
CA ASP A 10 -27.54 -0.16 29.77
C ASP A 10 -27.79 -1.53 29.11
N LEU A 11 -26.95 -1.84 28.12
CA LEU A 11 -27.07 -2.98 27.22
C LEU A 11 -27.04 -4.32 27.97
N PHE A 12 -26.57 -4.31 29.22
CA PHE A 12 -26.36 -5.49 30.07
C PHE A 12 -27.33 -5.60 31.26
N GLU A 13 -28.34 -4.72 31.37
CA GLU A 13 -29.30 -4.74 32.49
C GLU A 13 -30.05 -6.07 32.60
N ARG A 14 -30.32 -6.71 31.46
CA ARG A 14 -31.04 -7.98 31.42
C ARG A 14 -30.16 -9.13 31.88
N GLU A 15 -28.92 -9.16 31.42
CA GLU A 15 -27.87 -10.12 31.76
C GLU A 15 -27.56 -10.03 33.26
N LYS A 16 -27.45 -8.80 33.79
CA LYS A 16 -27.28 -8.52 35.21
C LYS A 16 -28.48 -9.00 36.02
N THR A 17 -29.70 -8.77 35.54
CA THR A 17 -30.94 -9.24 36.19
C THR A 17 -31.00 -10.77 36.26
N VAL A 18 -30.63 -11.48 35.19
CA VAL A 18 -30.62 -12.95 35.15
C VAL A 18 -29.55 -13.51 36.10
N LEU A 19 -28.36 -12.89 36.13
CA LEU A 19 -27.28 -13.27 37.03
C LEU A 19 -27.67 -13.07 38.52
N GLU A 20 -28.24 -11.91 38.85
CA GLU A 20 -28.73 -11.61 40.19
C GLU A 20 -29.83 -12.58 40.64
N ARG A 21 -30.71 -13.00 39.71
CA ARG A 21 -31.77 -13.96 40.00
C ARG A 21 -31.18 -15.34 40.29
N ALA A 22 -30.24 -15.81 39.46
CA ALA A 22 -29.53 -17.07 39.69
C ALA A 22 -28.75 -17.06 41.02
N MET A 23 -28.13 -15.94 41.40
CA MET A 23 -27.43 -15.80 42.69
C MET A 23 -28.37 -15.83 43.90
N ARG A 24 -29.62 -15.37 43.78
CA ARG A 24 -30.62 -15.42 44.88
C ARG A 24 -31.18 -16.82 45.13
N VAL A 25 -31.13 -17.71 44.13
CA VAL A 25 -31.58 -19.12 44.28
C VAL A 25 -30.71 -19.91 45.28
N HIS A 26 -29.53 -19.41 45.64
CA HIS A 26 -28.69 -20.03 46.68
C HIS A 26 -29.35 -20.09 48.08
N GLY A 27 -30.45 -19.32 48.31
CA GLY A 27 -31.18 -19.29 49.57
C GLY A 27 -32.46 -20.15 49.63
N ASP A 28 -32.97 -20.67 48.51
CA ASP A 28 -34.18 -21.50 48.46
C ASP A 28 -34.01 -22.67 47.46
N PRO A 29 -33.69 -23.89 47.93
CA PRO A 29 -33.27 -25.00 47.08
C PRO A 29 -34.46 -25.80 46.51
N SER A 30 -35.58 -25.12 46.20
CA SER A 30 -36.67 -25.77 45.49
C SER A 30 -36.21 -26.20 44.09
N PRO A 31 -36.33 -27.50 43.72
CA PRO A 31 -35.87 -28.00 42.43
C PRO A 31 -36.43 -27.24 41.22
N ALA A 32 -37.67 -26.74 41.33
CA ALA A 32 -38.31 -25.96 40.27
C ALA A 32 -37.68 -24.57 40.08
N VAL A 33 -37.29 -23.92 41.17
CA VAL A 33 -36.66 -22.58 41.15
C VAL A 33 -35.24 -22.68 40.58
N VAL A 34 -34.49 -23.70 40.98
CA VAL A 34 -33.15 -24.01 40.43
C VAL A 34 -33.22 -24.31 38.94
N HIS A 35 -34.16 -25.17 38.51
CA HIS A 35 -34.29 -25.54 37.10
C HIS A 35 -34.66 -24.34 36.21
N PHE A 36 -35.56 -23.48 36.68
CA PHE A 36 -35.95 -22.27 35.95
C PHE A 36 -34.80 -21.27 35.81
N ALA A 37 -34.07 -20.99 36.90
CA ALA A 37 -32.93 -20.08 36.85
C ALA A 37 -31.79 -20.60 35.96
N LEU A 38 -31.56 -21.92 35.96
CA LEU A 38 -30.61 -22.56 35.06
C LEU A 38 -31.04 -22.46 33.60
N ALA A 39 -32.32 -22.66 33.29
CA ALA A 39 -32.86 -22.51 31.94
C ALA A 39 -32.75 -21.07 31.42
N GLU A 40 -33.03 -20.06 32.27
CA GLU A 40 -32.82 -18.64 31.93
C GLU A 40 -31.34 -18.35 31.65
N LEU A 41 -30.42 -18.87 32.48
CA LEU A 41 -28.98 -18.67 32.29
C LEU A 41 -28.46 -19.32 31.00
N ILE A 42 -28.91 -20.53 30.69
CA ILE A 42 -28.54 -21.23 29.45
C ILE A 42 -29.03 -20.43 28.24
N ALA A 43 -30.28 -19.98 28.25
CA ALA A 43 -30.84 -19.19 27.15
C ALA A 43 -30.10 -17.87 26.93
N GLU A 44 -29.70 -17.18 28.00
CA GLU A 44 -28.95 -15.94 27.91
C GLU A 44 -27.51 -16.19 27.42
N TYR A 45 -26.85 -17.23 27.92
CA TYR A 45 -25.52 -17.62 27.47
C TYR A 45 -25.50 -17.99 25.98
N GLU A 46 -26.50 -18.75 25.50
CA GLU A 46 -26.65 -19.09 24.08
C GLU A 46 -26.85 -17.84 23.20
N ARG A 47 -27.61 -16.86 23.69
CA ARG A 47 -27.81 -15.58 23.01
C ARG A 47 -26.50 -14.79 22.90
N VAL A 48 -25.78 -14.65 24.01
CA VAL A 48 -24.48 -13.96 24.05
C VAL A 48 -23.49 -14.60 23.08
N ILE A 49 -23.38 -15.94 23.07
CA ILE A 49 -22.52 -16.65 22.11
C ILE A 49 -22.92 -16.34 20.66
N ARG A 50 -24.22 -16.29 20.36
CA ARG A 50 -24.71 -16.01 19.01
C ARG A 50 -24.34 -14.60 18.56
N ASP A 51 -24.48 -13.63 19.45
CA ASP A 51 -24.15 -12.23 19.16
C ASP A 51 -22.64 -12.03 19.03
N MET A 52 -21.83 -12.64 19.91
CA MET A 52 -20.37 -12.67 19.77
C MET A 52 -19.95 -13.27 18.42
N ARG A 53 -20.52 -14.41 18.02
CA ARG A 53 -20.21 -15.03 16.72
C ARG A 53 -20.55 -14.12 15.53
N ARG A 54 -21.65 -13.36 15.61
CA ARG A 54 -22.00 -12.37 14.58
C ARG A 54 -20.98 -11.25 14.50
N VAL A 55 -20.56 -10.71 15.65
CA VAL A 55 -19.55 -9.64 15.72
C VAL A 55 -18.21 -10.13 15.19
N ILE A 56 -17.75 -11.31 15.61
CA ILE A 56 -16.49 -11.90 15.12
C ILE A 56 -16.56 -12.10 13.60
N SER A 57 -17.65 -12.71 13.10
CA SER A 57 -17.81 -12.93 11.65
C SER A 57 -17.85 -11.63 10.85
N HIS A 58 -18.42 -10.56 11.42
CA HIS A 58 -18.43 -9.24 10.79
C HIS A 58 -17.03 -8.60 10.82
N SER A 59 -16.32 -8.73 11.94
CA SER A 59 -14.93 -8.27 12.08
C SER A 59 -14.01 -8.94 11.05
N ASP A 60 -14.07 -10.26 10.92
CA ASP A 60 -13.22 -11.03 10.00
C ASP A 60 -13.41 -10.58 8.54
N ARG A 61 -14.65 -10.29 8.14
CA ARG A 61 -14.97 -9.79 6.80
C ARG A 61 -14.40 -8.39 6.57
N THR A 62 -14.61 -7.48 7.51
CA THR A 62 -14.09 -6.11 7.43
C THR A 62 -12.57 -6.11 7.41
N GLU A 63 -11.93 -6.97 8.21
CA GLU A 63 -10.47 -7.13 8.22
C GLU A 63 -9.96 -7.63 6.87
N LEU A 64 -10.62 -8.63 6.27
CA LEU A 64 -10.26 -9.11 4.93
C LEU A 64 -10.41 -8.00 3.88
N GLU A 65 -11.53 -7.27 3.89
CA GLU A 65 -11.77 -6.15 2.98
C GLU A 65 -10.70 -5.06 3.13
N LEU A 66 -10.35 -4.71 4.37
CA LEU A 66 -9.31 -3.74 4.66
C LEU A 66 -7.94 -4.21 4.18
N ASN A 67 -7.61 -5.49 4.37
CA ASN A 67 -6.36 -6.07 3.89
C ASN A 67 -6.27 -6.03 2.36
N ILE A 68 -7.35 -6.38 1.66
CA ILE A 68 -7.43 -6.30 0.19
C ILE A 68 -7.30 -4.83 -0.28
N ALA A 69 -8.01 -3.91 0.37
CA ALA A 69 -7.94 -2.49 0.04
C ALA A 69 -6.53 -1.91 0.26
N ASN A 70 -5.89 -2.25 1.38
CA ASN A 70 -4.53 -1.84 1.69
C ASN A 70 -3.51 -2.40 0.69
N GLN A 71 -3.64 -3.67 0.31
CA GLN A 71 -2.80 -4.28 -0.72
C GLN A 71 -2.91 -3.49 -2.03
N ARG A 72 -4.15 -3.19 -2.46
CA ARG A 72 -4.41 -2.45 -3.69
C ARG A 72 -3.88 -1.02 -3.65
N LEU A 73 -3.97 -0.35 -2.50
CA LEU A 73 -3.40 0.98 -2.30
C LEU A 73 -1.88 0.97 -2.45
N ARG A 74 -1.19 -0.06 -1.95
CA ARG A 74 0.26 -0.21 -2.11
C ARG A 74 0.62 -0.39 -3.57
N GLU A 75 -0.05 -1.30 -4.28
CA GLU A 75 0.19 -1.55 -5.71
C GLU A 75 0.00 -0.28 -6.56
N LEU A 76 -1.06 0.47 -6.31
CA LEU A 76 -1.32 1.74 -7.00
C LEU A 76 -0.26 2.79 -6.68
N THR A 77 0.18 2.87 -5.43
CA THR A 77 1.24 3.79 -5.00
C THR A 77 2.57 3.43 -5.65
N GLU A 78 2.93 2.15 -5.71
CA GLU A 78 4.14 1.67 -6.41
C GLU A 78 4.08 1.96 -7.91
N ALA A 79 2.93 1.72 -8.55
CA ALA A 79 2.75 2.05 -9.96
C ALA A 79 2.89 3.56 -10.23
N LEU A 80 2.25 4.41 -9.41
CA LEU A 80 2.33 5.86 -9.52
C LEU A 80 3.75 6.38 -9.28
N THR A 81 4.43 5.87 -8.25
CA THR A 81 5.82 6.25 -7.99
C THR A 81 6.74 5.80 -9.11
N PHE A 82 6.54 4.62 -9.69
CA PHE A 82 7.28 4.18 -10.85
C PHE A 82 7.05 5.12 -12.05
N GLN A 83 5.79 5.42 -12.40
CA GLN A 83 5.45 6.30 -13.51
C GLN A 83 5.98 7.73 -13.32
N ASN A 84 5.91 8.25 -12.09
CA ASN A 84 6.45 9.58 -11.78
C ASN A 84 7.97 9.63 -11.82
N ARG A 85 8.66 8.49 -11.67
CA ARG A 85 10.13 8.42 -11.64
C ARG A 85 10.77 8.07 -12.97
N HIS A 86 10.03 7.44 -13.87
CA HIS A 86 10.58 6.89 -15.11
C HIS A 86 9.98 7.54 -16.36
N ASP A 87 10.75 7.54 -17.44
CA ASP A 87 10.28 7.93 -18.77
C ASP A 87 9.29 6.89 -19.31
N GLY A 88 8.19 7.35 -19.89
CA GLY A 88 7.08 6.49 -20.32
C GLY A 88 7.46 5.53 -21.45
N LEU A 89 8.36 5.94 -22.35
CA LEU A 89 8.79 5.15 -23.49
C LEU A 89 9.98 4.23 -23.15
N THR A 90 11.02 4.80 -22.55
CA THR A 90 12.31 4.10 -22.36
C THR A 90 12.40 3.35 -21.04
N ARG A 91 11.52 3.64 -20.07
CA ARG A 91 11.53 3.10 -18.71
C ARG A 91 12.83 3.36 -17.93
N LEU A 92 13.71 4.24 -18.41
CA LEU A 92 14.82 4.79 -17.63
C LEU A 92 14.31 5.87 -16.67
N LEU A 93 15.17 6.38 -15.78
CA LEU A 93 14.81 7.54 -14.98
C LEU A 93 14.41 8.70 -15.89
N ASN A 94 13.33 9.40 -15.55
CA ASN A 94 13.02 10.66 -16.23
C ASN A 94 13.97 11.78 -15.80
N ARG A 95 13.97 12.88 -16.54
CA ARG A 95 14.80 14.06 -16.28
C ARG A 95 14.79 14.50 -14.82
N ASN A 96 13.60 14.68 -14.23
CA ASN A 96 13.47 15.18 -12.86
C ASN A 96 14.11 14.22 -11.85
N THR A 97 13.87 12.92 -12.01
CA THR A 97 14.40 11.90 -11.10
C THR A 97 15.89 11.73 -11.26
N LEU A 98 16.39 11.77 -12.50
CA LEU A 98 17.82 11.74 -12.78
C LEU A 98 18.55 12.88 -12.07
N ILE A 99 18.05 14.12 -12.19
CA ILE A 99 18.65 15.29 -11.54
C ILE A 99 18.65 15.10 -10.02
N PHE A 100 17.50 14.72 -9.45
CA PHE A 100 17.38 14.48 -8.01
C PHE A 100 18.36 13.43 -7.48
N GLU A 101 18.47 12.28 -8.17
CA GLU A 101 19.40 11.22 -7.77
C GLU A 101 20.86 11.65 -7.95
N THR A 102 21.16 12.47 -8.95
CA THR A 102 22.50 13.05 -9.17
C THR A 102 22.89 13.96 -8.02
N GLU A 103 22.01 14.89 -7.64
CA GLU A 103 22.24 15.78 -6.49
C GLU A 103 22.40 15.02 -5.18
N ARG A 104 21.64 13.93 -5.00
CA ARG A 104 21.76 13.06 -3.83
C ARG A 104 23.12 12.38 -3.78
N LEU A 105 23.58 11.82 -4.90
CA LEU A 105 24.85 11.10 -4.99
C LEU A 105 26.06 12.05 -4.89
N LEU A 106 25.97 13.24 -5.49
CA LEU A 106 26.99 14.29 -5.41
C LEU A 106 27.33 14.73 -3.98
N LYS A 107 26.37 14.62 -3.05
CA LYS A 107 26.61 14.91 -1.62
C LYS A 107 27.47 13.86 -0.93
N GLN A 108 27.61 12.68 -1.52
CA GLN A 108 28.30 11.53 -0.92
C GLN A 108 29.67 11.30 -1.56
N ALA A 109 29.78 11.46 -2.89
CA ALA A 109 31.00 11.23 -3.64
C ALA A 109 31.05 12.07 -4.94
N PRO A 110 32.25 12.35 -5.46
CA PRO A 110 32.40 12.88 -6.82
C PRO A 110 31.81 11.91 -7.86
N VAL A 111 31.16 12.46 -8.88
CA VAL A 111 30.53 11.69 -9.97
C VAL A 111 30.98 12.23 -11.32
N ALA A 112 31.04 11.35 -12.32
CA ALA A 112 31.05 11.74 -13.72
C ALA A 112 29.62 11.73 -14.28
N LEU A 113 29.31 12.74 -15.08
CA LEU A 113 28.08 12.84 -15.85
C LEU A 113 28.43 12.68 -17.33
N ILE A 114 27.80 11.70 -17.98
CA ILE A 114 27.90 11.47 -19.42
C ILE A 114 26.58 11.92 -20.03
N LEU A 115 26.64 12.84 -20.98
CA LEU A 115 25.50 13.24 -21.81
C LEU A 115 25.62 12.54 -23.17
N LEU A 116 24.52 11.95 -23.63
CA LEU A 116 24.45 11.23 -24.90
C LEU A 116 23.32 11.83 -25.74
N ASP A 117 23.59 12.01 -27.03
CA ASP A 117 22.62 12.42 -28.04
C ASP A 117 22.67 11.41 -29.20
N ILE A 118 21.54 11.17 -29.87
CA ILE A 118 21.49 10.26 -31.01
C ILE A 118 21.68 11.06 -32.29
N ASP A 119 22.84 10.88 -32.92
CA ASP A 119 23.17 11.55 -34.17
C ASP A 119 22.10 11.34 -35.24
N HIS A 120 21.68 12.44 -35.87
CA HIS A 120 20.73 12.44 -36.98
C HIS A 120 19.37 11.77 -36.67
N PHE A 121 18.93 11.72 -35.40
CA PHE A 121 17.68 11.07 -35.01
C PHE A 121 16.44 11.58 -35.78
N LYS A 122 16.38 12.89 -36.05
CA LYS A 122 15.34 13.48 -36.91
C LYS A 122 15.27 12.81 -38.28
N GLN A 123 16.39 12.51 -38.92
CA GLN A 123 16.41 11.85 -40.24
C GLN A 123 15.86 10.42 -40.17
N VAL A 124 16.08 9.72 -39.06
CA VAL A 124 15.49 8.39 -38.82
C VAL A 124 13.97 8.51 -38.74
N ASN A 125 13.46 9.46 -37.98
CA ASN A 125 12.01 9.71 -37.88
C ASN A 125 11.40 10.12 -39.22
N ASP A 126 12.06 11.02 -39.95
CA ASP A 126 11.56 11.53 -41.23
C ASP A 126 11.54 10.42 -42.30
N ARG A 127 12.53 9.51 -42.28
CA ARG A 127 12.64 8.42 -43.27
C ARG A 127 11.82 7.18 -42.94
N TYR A 128 11.71 6.83 -41.66
CA TYR A 128 11.14 5.55 -41.22
C TYR A 128 9.95 5.68 -40.25
N GLY A 129 9.54 6.91 -39.96
CA GLY A 129 8.43 7.22 -39.05
C GLY A 129 8.78 7.11 -37.57
N HIS A 130 7.99 7.81 -36.74
CA HIS A 130 8.13 7.81 -35.28
C HIS A 130 8.17 6.41 -34.62
N PRO A 131 7.37 5.40 -35.04
CA PRO A 131 7.46 4.07 -34.43
C PRO A 131 8.85 3.42 -34.58
N THR A 132 9.61 3.78 -35.62
CA THR A 132 10.99 3.32 -35.78
C THR A 132 11.93 4.10 -34.87
N GLY A 133 11.76 5.42 -34.74
CA GLY A 133 12.50 6.22 -33.77
C GLY A 133 12.29 5.73 -32.34
N ASP A 134 11.06 5.38 -31.96
CA ASP A 134 10.73 4.81 -30.65
C ASP A 134 11.51 3.52 -30.39
N LYS A 135 11.64 2.64 -31.39
CA LYS A 135 12.46 1.42 -31.29
C LYS A 135 13.94 1.74 -31.08
N VAL A 136 14.46 2.77 -31.74
CA VAL A 136 15.86 3.22 -31.54
C VAL A 136 16.05 3.71 -30.12
N LEU A 137 15.14 4.54 -29.60
CA LEU A 137 15.16 5.05 -28.23
C LEU A 137 15.10 3.93 -27.20
N THR A 138 14.17 2.98 -27.36
CA THR A 138 14.04 1.81 -26.47
C THR A 138 15.26 0.88 -26.57
N GLY A 139 15.85 0.73 -27.76
CA GLY A 139 17.07 -0.04 -27.97
C GLY A 139 18.27 0.56 -27.23
N LEU A 140 18.50 1.87 -27.37
CA LEU A 140 19.54 2.58 -26.63
C LEU A 140 19.32 2.48 -25.12
N ALA A 141 18.09 2.70 -24.66
CA ALA A 141 17.74 2.58 -23.25
C ALA A 141 18.04 1.18 -22.68
N THR A 142 17.75 0.14 -23.46
CA THR A 142 18.07 -1.24 -23.09
C THR A 142 19.58 -1.44 -22.99
N ALA A 143 20.36 -0.94 -23.95
CA ALA A 143 21.81 -1.01 -23.92
C ALA A 143 22.39 -0.30 -22.68
N LEU A 144 21.94 0.93 -22.41
CA LEU A 144 22.36 1.71 -21.23
C LEU A 144 22.05 0.98 -19.93
N LYS A 145 20.85 0.39 -19.79
CA LYS A 145 20.48 -0.39 -18.59
C LYS A 145 21.35 -1.63 -18.36
N HIS A 146 21.88 -2.23 -19.44
CA HIS A 146 22.80 -3.35 -19.31
C HIS A 146 24.21 -2.92 -18.92
N LEU A 147 24.68 -1.78 -19.45
CA LEU A 147 26.03 -1.25 -19.22
C LEU A 147 26.16 -0.54 -17.87
N VAL A 148 25.15 0.23 -17.47
CA VAL A 148 25.19 1.05 -16.25
C VAL A 148 24.64 0.23 -15.08
N LYS A 149 25.53 -0.20 -14.18
CA LYS A 149 25.19 -0.98 -12.98
C LYS A 149 25.21 -0.10 -11.73
N THR A 150 24.42 -0.48 -10.74
CA THR A 150 24.45 0.13 -9.40
C THR A 150 25.87 0.12 -8.83
N PRO A 151 26.35 1.21 -8.21
CA PRO A 151 25.62 2.44 -7.81
C PRO A 151 25.38 3.49 -8.91
N SER A 152 25.85 3.28 -10.14
CA SER A 152 25.57 4.16 -11.28
C SER A 152 24.12 4.03 -11.78
N PHE A 153 23.62 5.07 -12.43
CA PHE A 153 22.27 5.10 -12.99
C PHE A 153 22.20 5.92 -14.28
N CYS A 154 21.16 5.68 -15.09
CA CYS A 154 20.92 6.39 -16.35
C CYS A 154 19.47 6.84 -16.48
N GLY A 155 19.26 7.88 -17.29
CA GLY A 155 17.97 8.52 -17.50
C GLY A 155 17.84 9.15 -18.88
N ARG A 156 16.60 9.44 -19.27
CA ARG A 156 16.28 10.22 -20.48
C ARG A 156 15.96 11.66 -20.08
N LEU A 157 16.65 12.61 -20.71
CA LEU A 157 16.46 14.04 -20.47
C LEU A 157 15.26 14.58 -21.26
N GLY A 158 15.09 14.12 -22.50
CA GLY A 158 13.98 14.49 -23.39
C GLY A 158 14.38 14.24 -24.84
N GLY A 159 13.41 14.09 -25.77
CA GLY A 159 13.74 13.86 -27.18
C GLY A 159 14.69 12.67 -27.39
N GLU A 160 15.81 12.89 -28.08
CA GLU A 160 16.90 11.92 -28.25
C GLU A 160 18.02 11.97 -27.17
N GLU A 161 17.88 12.81 -26.15
CA GLU A 161 18.93 13.06 -25.15
C GLU A 161 18.84 12.09 -23.95
N PHE A 162 19.98 11.49 -23.60
CA PHE A 162 20.16 10.59 -22.47
C PHE A 162 21.33 11.04 -21.59
N ALA A 163 21.36 10.52 -20.36
CA ALA A 163 22.49 10.71 -19.48
C ALA A 163 22.77 9.48 -18.63
N ALA A 164 24.05 9.31 -18.26
CA ALA A 164 24.51 8.34 -17.29
C ALA A 164 25.33 9.04 -16.21
N VAL A 165 25.13 8.62 -14.96
CA VAL A 165 25.81 9.16 -13.77
C VAL A 165 26.55 8.03 -13.11
N ILE A 166 27.86 8.20 -12.95
CA ILE A 166 28.78 7.16 -12.49
C ILE A 166 29.64 7.76 -11.38
N PRO A 167 29.68 7.18 -10.17
CA PRO A 167 30.64 7.62 -9.17
C PRO A 167 32.06 7.43 -9.68
N THR A 168 32.93 8.43 -9.50
CA THR A 168 34.26 8.45 -10.15
C THR A 168 35.15 7.26 -9.78
N GLU A 169 34.97 6.68 -8.59
CA GLU A 169 35.70 5.49 -8.15
C GLU A 169 35.36 4.22 -8.93
N HIS A 170 34.26 4.22 -9.68
CA HIS A 170 33.84 3.11 -10.55
C HIS A 170 34.30 3.28 -12.00
N ILE A 171 34.94 4.41 -12.33
CA ILE A 171 35.53 4.66 -13.64
C ILE A 171 36.92 4.04 -13.61
N ARG A 172 37.08 2.89 -14.30
CA ARG A 172 38.39 2.30 -14.52
C ARG A 172 39.04 2.97 -15.73
N GLU A 173 40.30 3.37 -15.59
CA GLU A 173 41.15 3.85 -16.68
C GLU A 173 41.30 2.82 -17.80
#